data_AF-A0A821PC15-F1
#
_entry.id   AF-A0A821PC15-F1
#
_cell.length_a   1.000
_cell.length_b   1.000
_cell.length_c   1.000
_cell.angle_alpha   90.00
_cell.angle_beta   90.00
_cell.angle_gamma   90.00
#
_symmetry.space_group_name_H-M   'P 1'
#
loop_
_entity.id
_entity.type
_entity.pdbx_description
1 polymer ?
#
loop_
_entity_poly.entity_id
_entity_poly.type
_entity_poly.pdbx_seq_one_letter_code
_entity_poly.pdbx_strand_id
1 'polypeptide(L)'
;MKLKDETKILETMGKLTGPALRCYQENLRSFINWNDAEKTLRDRFKEFTSDSQLMQEFFHIHQEENQSVTSFYETVIRKYRKARQFITEQQIITVLQNGVNNSLKEHLIRNEKDIKKPEEWLQVAREEEYIQKRIQQQSNSLYSETKNKIFFESALPTAT
;
A
#
# COMPACT_ATOMS: atom_id res chain seq x y z
N MET A 1 -37.00 19.87 17.35
CA MET A 1 -36.18 19.62 16.15
C MET A 1 -36.36 20.76 15.16
N LYS A 2 -35.31 21.22 14.46
CA LYS A 2 -35.48 22.26 13.44
C LYS A 2 -36.08 21.63 12.18
N LEU A 3 -36.99 22.32 11.50
CA LEU A 3 -37.67 21.81 10.30
C LEU A 3 -36.68 21.29 9.23
N LYS A 4 -35.55 22.00 9.05
CA LYS A 4 -34.48 21.63 8.11
C LYS A 4 -33.79 20.30 8.47
N ASP A 5 -33.73 19.95 9.75
CA ASP A 5 -33.10 18.70 10.19
C ASP A 5 -34.06 17.51 10.01
N GLU A 6 -35.36 17.74 10.20
CA GLU A 6 -36.41 16.75 9.95
C GLU A 6 -36.52 16.35 8.49
N THR A 7 -36.47 17.33 7.58
CA THR A 7 -36.45 17.04 6.13
C THR A 7 -35.22 16.21 5.74
N LYS A 8 -34.03 16.54 6.28
CA LYS A 8 -32.79 15.79 5.99
C LYS A 8 -32.83 14.35 6.51
N ILE A 9 -33.37 14.13 7.70
CA ILE A 9 -33.52 12.80 8.29
C ILE A 9 -34.43 11.92 7.41
N LEU A 10 -35.58 12.46 7.00
CA LEU A 10 -36.52 11.74 6.14
C LEU A 10 -35.99 11.50 4.73
N GLU A 11 -35.31 12.48 4.12
CA GLU A 11 -34.70 12.34 2.80
C GLU A 11 -33.61 11.25 2.80
N THR A 12 -32.82 11.18 3.87
CA THR A 12 -31.76 10.17 4.03
C THR A 12 -32.34 8.76 4.09
N MET A 13 -33.48 8.57 4.77
CA MET A 13 -34.19 7.29 4.79
C MET A 13 -34.50 6.77 3.38
N GLY A 14 -34.90 7.65 2.45
CA GLY A 14 -35.18 7.29 1.06
C GLY A 14 -33.97 6.83 0.25
N LYS A 15 -32.75 7.11 0.72
CA LYS A 15 -31.49 6.74 0.06
C LYS A 15 -30.85 5.47 0.64
N LEU A 16 -31.32 5.02 1.81
CA LEU A 16 -30.78 3.84 2.49
C LEU A 16 -31.51 2.57 2.04
N THR A 17 -30.76 1.47 1.95
CA THR A 17 -31.31 0.14 1.63
C THR A 17 -30.75 -0.93 2.56
N GLY A 18 -31.44 -2.07 2.63
CA GLY A 18 -30.95 -3.26 3.36
C GLY A 18 -30.73 -3.03 4.86
N PRO A 19 -29.64 -3.59 5.44
CA PRO A 19 -29.34 -3.46 6.88
C PRO A 19 -29.19 -2.01 7.36
N ALA A 20 -28.78 -1.09 6.49
CA ALA A 20 -28.66 0.32 6.81
C ALA A 20 -30.01 1.01 7.01
N LEU A 21 -30.99 0.71 6.14
CA LEU A 21 -32.36 1.19 6.31
C LEU A 21 -32.99 0.67 7.60
N ARG A 22 -32.86 -0.63 7.87
CA ARG A 22 -33.43 -1.27 9.08
C ARG A 22 -32.90 -0.61 10.35
N CYS A 23 -31.59 -0.44 10.45
CA CYS A 23 -30.96 0.22 11.59
C CYS A 23 -31.39 1.69 11.73
N TYR A 24 -31.52 2.42 10.61
CA TYR A 24 -31.98 3.80 10.62
C TYR A 24 -33.42 3.94 11.14
N GLN A 25 -34.31 3.03 10.74
CA GLN A 25 -35.70 2.99 11.20
C GLN A 25 -35.82 2.69 12.70
N GLU A 26 -35.01 1.76 13.21
CA GLU A 26 -34.97 1.41 14.65
C GLU A 26 -34.52 2.58 15.53
N ASN A 27 -33.63 3.45 15.02
CA ASN A 27 -33.10 4.62 15.72
C ASN A 27 -33.81 5.93 15.35
N LEU A 28 -34.83 5.91 14.48
CA LEU A 28 -35.47 7.12 13.99
C LEU A 28 -36.07 7.98 15.12
N ARG A 29 -36.59 7.33 16.17
CA ARG A 29 -37.19 8.00 17.33
C ARG A 29 -36.17 8.60 18.29
N SER A 30 -34.90 8.21 18.21
CA SER A 30 -33.82 8.73 19.04
C SER A 30 -33.06 9.90 18.40
N PHE A 31 -33.32 10.22 17.14
CA PHE A 31 -32.71 11.36 16.46
C PHE A 31 -33.39 12.67 16.84
N ILE A 32 -32.71 13.48 17.67
CA ILE A 32 -33.22 14.80 18.11
C ILE A 32 -32.85 15.90 17.09
N ASN A 33 -31.79 15.66 16.31
CA ASN A 33 -31.30 16.52 15.25
C ASN A 33 -30.49 15.70 14.22
N TRP A 34 -30.12 16.33 13.11
CA TRP A 34 -29.34 15.68 12.05
C TRP A 34 -27.97 15.17 12.52
N ASN A 35 -27.32 15.88 13.45
CA ASN A 35 -25.99 15.51 13.95
C ASN A 35 -26.03 14.19 14.72
N ASP A 36 -27.10 13.92 15.48
CA ASP A 36 -27.31 12.65 16.16
C ASP A 36 -27.50 11.50 15.15
N ALA A 37 -28.34 11.72 14.13
CA ALA A 37 -28.56 10.75 13.05
C ALA A 37 -27.26 10.43 12.29
N GLU A 38 -26.49 11.47 11.96
CA GLU A 38 -25.20 11.34 11.30
C GLU A 38 -24.19 10.58 12.17
N LYS A 39 -24.12 10.91 13.46
CA LYS A 39 -23.22 10.23 14.40
C LYS A 39 -23.59 8.76 14.55
N THR A 40 -24.87 8.43 14.73
CA THR A 40 -25.31 7.03 14.85
C THR A 40 -25.02 6.23 13.59
N LEU A 41 -25.25 6.79 12.41
CA LEU A 41 -24.90 6.14 11.14
C LEU A 41 -23.38 5.95 11.02
N ARG A 42 -22.59 6.98 11.36
CA ARG A 42 -21.13 6.88 11.37
C ARG A 42 -20.66 5.80 12.34
N ASP A 43 -21.10 5.80 13.59
CA ASP A 43 -20.64 4.84 14.60
C ASP A 43 -21.04 3.38 14.24
N ARG A 44 -22.21 3.18 13.61
CA ARG A 44 -22.69 1.86 13.20
C ARG A 44 -21.94 1.28 12.00
N PHE A 45 -21.64 2.13 11.01
CA PHE A 45 -21.02 1.70 9.74
C PHE A 45 -19.52 1.99 9.66
N LYS A 46 -18.96 2.66 10.66
CA LYS A 46 -17.51 2.74 10.83
C LYS A 46 -17.04 1.31 11.08
N GLU A 47 -16.21 0.79 10.17
CA GLU A 47 -15.49 -0.45 10.40
C GLU A 47 -14.80 -0.33 11.76
N PHE A 48 -15.18 -1.20 12.69
CA PHE A 48 -14.61 -1.26 14.02
C PHE A 48 -13.28 -2.01 13.94
N THR A 49 -12.34 -1.46 13.17
CA THR A 49 -10.96 -1.93 13.20
C THR A 49 -10.34 -1.32 14.45
N SER A 50 -9.99 -2.15 15.43
CA SER A 50 -9.32 -1.64 16.62
C SER A 50 -7.99 -1.00 16.21
N ASP A 51 -7.55 0.02 16.96
CA ASP A 51 -6.27 0.69 16.70
C ASP A 51 -5.09 -0.31 16.71
N SER A 52 -5.18 -1.36 17.53
CA SER A 52 -4.21 -2.46 17.57
C SER A 52 -4.19 -3.26 16.26
N GLN A 53 -5.36 -3.52 15.67
CA GLN A 53 -5.47 -4.24 14.42
C GLN A 53 -4.98 -3.40 13.24
N LEU A 54 -5.31 -2.10 13.22
CA LEU A 54 -4.75 -1.16 12.22
C LEU A 54 -3.23 -1.09 12.28
N MET A 55 -2.66 -1.03 13.49
CA MET A 55 -1.21 -1.07 13.69
C MET A 55 -0.59 -2.38 13.20
N GLN A 56 -1.16 -3.53 13.59
CA GLN A 56 -0.69 -4.83 13.14
C GLN A 56 -0.72 -4.95 11.62
N GLU A 57 -1.83 -4.59 10.98
CA GLU A 57 -1.96 -4.62 9.52
C GLU A 57 -1.00 -3.66 8.81
N PHE A 58 -0.58 -2.58 9.47
CA PHE A 58 0.38 -1.63 8.94
C PHE A 58 1.81 -2.18 8.95
N PHE A 59 2.24 -2.81 10.04
CA PHE A 59 3.58 -3.40 10.15
C PHE A 59 3.76 -4.70 9.35
N HIS A 60 2.67 -5.31 8.86
CA HIS A 60 2.71 -6.50 8.00
C HIS A 60 2.63 -6.17 6.50
N ILE A 61 2.74 -4.89 6.10
CA ILE A 61 2.76 -4.52 4.69
C ILE A 61 4.10 -4.91 4.07
N HIS A 62 4.05 -5.74 3.03
CA HIS A 62 5.21 -6.15 2.25
C HIS A 62 4.95 -5.90 0.76
N GLN A 63 6.01 -5.64 0.01
CA GLN A 63 5.99 -5.51 -1.43
C GLN A 63 5.73 -6.90 -2.03
N GLU A 64 4.75 -6.99 -2.93
CA GLU A 64 4.54 -8.22 -3.68
C GLU A 64 5.65 -8.41 -4.72
N GLU A 65 5.96 -9.66 -5.07
CA GLU A 65 7.11 -10.02 -5.94
C GLU A 65 7.12 -9.24 -7.27
N ASN A 66 5.94 -9.02 -7.86
CA ASN A 66 5.78 -8.31 -9.13
C ASN A 66 5.31 -6.85 -8.99
N GLN A 67 5.17 -6.35 -7.76
CA GLN A 67 4.75 -4.98 -7.50
C GLN A 67 5.93 -4.02 -7.68
N SER A 68 5.72 -2.89 -8.35
CA SER A 68 6.75 -1.84 -8.42
C SER A 68 6.93 -1.13 -7.08
N VAL A 69 8.12 -0.60 -6.84
CA VAL A 69 8.43 0.14 -5.60
C VAL A 69 7.50 1.34 -5.39
N THR A 70 7.07 1.97 -6.48
CA THR A 70 6.13 3.11 -6.42
C THR A 70 4.74 2.67 -5.99
N SER A 71 4.22 1.57 -6.55
CA SER A 71 2.91 1.02 -6.15
C SER A 71 2.91 0.56 -4.69
N PHE A 72 4.01 -0.06 -4.26
CA PHE A 72 4.21 -0.43 -2.86
C PHE A 72 4.19 0.80 -1.94
N TYR A 73 4.96 1.84 -2.27
CA TYR A 73 4.95 3.11 -1.54
C TYR A 73 3.56 3.73 -1.43
N GLU A 74 2.84 3.83 -2.55
CA GLU A 74 1.48 4.39 -2.57
C GLU A 74 0.51 3.60 -1.67
N THR A 75 0.67 2.28 -1.61
CA THR A 75 -0.12 1.40 -0.73
C THR A 75 0.15 1.71 0.74
N VAL A 76 1.42 1.84 1.12
CA VAL A 76 1.83 2.20 2.48
C VAL A 76 1.32 3.58 2.87
N ILE A 77 1.50 4.59 2.01
CA ILE A 77 1.04 5.96 2.27
C ILE A 77 -0.49 6.04 2.38
N ARG A 78 -1.23 5.29 1.55
CA ARG A 78 -2.69 5.23 1.64
C ARG A 78 -3.15 4.66 2.98
N LYS A 79 -2.50 3.60 3.47
CA LYS A 79 -2.79 3.02 4.79
C LYS A 79 -2.39 3.98 5.92
N TYR A 80 -1.23 4.63 5.80
CA TYR A 80 -0.79 5.66 6.74
C TYR A 80 -1.80 6.80 6.88
N ARG A 81 -2.37 7.32 5.77
CA ARG A 81 -3.38 8.38 5.81
C ARG A 81 -4.61 8.01 6.64
N LYS A 82 -4.98 6.72 6.69
CA LYS A 82 -6.09 6.22 7.52
C LYS A 82 -5.73 6.12 9.00
N ALA A 83 -4.45 5.88 9.32
CA ALA A 83 -3.94 5.67 10.68
C ALA A 83 -3.01 6.82 11.14
N ARG A 84 -3.12 8.01 10.52
CA ARG A 84 -2.21 9.15 10.71
C ARG A 84 -2.07 9.58 12.18
N GLN A 85 -3.11 9.38 12.98
CA GLN A 85 -3.13 9.72 14.39
C GLN A 85 -2.24 8.81 15.27
N PHE A 86 -1.79 7.67 14.75
CA PHE A 86 -1.03 6.67 15.52
C PHE A 86 0.38 6.40 14.99
N ILE A 87 0.66 6.81 13.76
CA ILE A 87 1.87 6.42 13.03
C ILE A 87 2.73 7.66 12.78
N THR A 88 4.01 7.56 13.09
CA THR A 88 5.03 8.60 12.82
C THR A 88 5.68 8.38 11.45
N GLU A 89 6.24 9.43 10.86
CA GLU A 89 6.98 9.31 9.60
C GLU A 89 8.12 8.28 9.67
N GLN A 90 8.78 8.19 10.83
CA GLN A 90 9.85 7.22 11.04
C GLN A 90 9.35 5.78 11.01
N GLN A 91 8.17 5.50 11.59
CA GLN A 91 7.54 4.19 11.48
C GLN A 91 7.14 3.84 10.04
N ILE A 92 6.75 4.83 9.23
CA ILE A 92 6.50 4.63 7.79
C ILE A 92 7.79 4.17 7.11
N ILE A 93 8.90 4.88 7.36
CA ILE A 93 10.21 4.55 6.79
C ILE A 93 10.63 3.13 7.18
N THR A 94 10.45 2.75 8.46
CA THR A 94 10.71 1.38 8.93
C THR A 94 9.87 0.34 8.20
N VAL A 95 8.58 0.59 7.98
CA VAL A 95 7.71 -0.33 7.21
C VAL A 95 8.15 -0.43 5.76
N LEU A 96 8.49 0.70 5.14
CA LEU A 96 8.99 0.73 3.77
C LEU A 96 10.30 -0.07 3.64
N GLN A 97 11.25 0.11 4.56
CA GLN A 97 12.54 -0.60 4.57
C GLN A 97 12.41 -2.09 4.85
N ASN A 98 11.52 -2.47 5.77
CA ASN A 98 11.34 -3.88 6.12
C ASN A 98 10.52 -4.65 5.09
N GLY A 99 9.52 -3.99 4.51
CA GLY A 99 8.56 -4.59 3.59
C GLY A 99 9.00 -4.59 2.12
N VAL A 100 10.01 -3.80 1.72
CA VAL A 100 10.52 -3.80 0.34
C VAL A 100 11.16 -5.14 -0.04
N ASN A 101 11.14 -5.46 -1.33
CA ASN A 101 11.77 -6.66 -1.87
C ASN A 101 13.25 -6.77 -1.45
N ASN A 102 13.69 -8.00 -1.14
CA ASN A 102 15.04 -8.29 -0.66
C ASN A 102 16.14 -7.77 -1.59
N SER A 103 15.89 -7.72 -2.90
CA SER A 103 16.86 -7.20 -3.86
C SER A 103 17.18 -5.73 -3.61
N LEU A 104 16.20 -4.91 -3.21
CA LEU A 104 16.37 -3.48 -2.92
C LEU A 104 16.74 -3.21 -1.45
N LYS A 105 16.45 -4.16 -0.58
CA LYS A 105 16.53 -4.01 0.88
C LYS A 105 17.92 -3.65 1.38
N GLU A 106 18.96 -4.32 0.88
CA GLU A 106 20.33 -4.04 1.32
C GLU A 106 20.78 -2.62 1.01
N HIS A 107 20.44 -2.10 -0.18
CA HIS A 107 20.81 -0.75 -0.59
C HIS A 107 20.08 0.29 0.25
N LEU A 108 18.78 0.08 0.49
CA LEU A 108 17.94 1.00 1.25
C LEU A 108 18.29 1.06 2.74
N ILE A 109 18.76 -0.05 3.33
CA ILE A 109 19.25 -0.06 4.72
C ILE A 109 20.56 0.71 4.85
N ARG A 110 21.47 0.63 3.86
CA ARG A 110 22.74 1.37 3.92
C ARG A 110 22.54 2.88 3.91
N ASN A 111 21.49 3.37 3.25
CA ASN A 111 21.14 4.79 3.18
C ASN A 111 20.14 5.22 4.27
N GLU A 112 19.80 4.36 5.23
CA GLU A 112 18.75 4.61 6.24
C GLU A 112 18.98 5.92 7.02
N LYS A 113 20.22 6.23 7.38
CA LYS A 113 20.56 7.42 8.17
C LYS A 113 20.30 8.74 7.43
N ASP A 114 20.30 8.69 6.11
CA ASP A 114 20.14 9.86 5.24
C ASP A 114 18.69 10.07 4.82
N ILE A 115 17.83 9.05 5.02
CA ILE A 115 16.40 9.09 4.69
C ILE A 115 15.62 9.58 5.92
N LYS A 116 15.17 10.83 5.88
CA LYS A 116 14.38 11.44 6.97
C LYS A 116 12.89 11.48 6.66
N LYS A 117 12.53 11.40 5.37
CA LYS A 117 11.13 11.45 4.91
C LYS A 117 10.77 10.27 4.02
N PRO A 118 9.50 9.84 4.02
CA PRO A 118 9.01 8.80 3.10
C PRO A 118 9.25 9.14 1.62
N GLU A 119 9.16 10.42 1.24
CA GLU A 119 9.41 10.85 -0.14
C GLU A 119 10.87 10.68 -0.56
N GLU A 120 11.80 10.91 0.35
CA GLU A 120 13.24 10.69 0.13
C GLU A 120 13.52 9.20 -0.05
N TRP A 121 12.86 8.34 0.76
CA TRP A 121 12.93 6.89 0.59
C TRP A 121 12.51 6.47 -0.82
N LEU A 122 11.40 7.02 -1.34
CA LEU A 122 10.90 6.69 -2.66
C LEU A 122 11.88 7.07 -3.78
N GLN A 123 12.58 8.19 -3.64
CA GLN A 123 13.59 8.61 -4.62
C GLN A 123 14.72 7.58 -4.72
N VAL A 124 15.33 7.24 -3.58
CA VAL A 124 16.42 6.24 -3.51
C VAL A 124 15.93 4.88 -4.03
N ALA A 125 14.74 4.45 -3.63
CA ALA A 125 14.19 3.16 -4.04
C ALA A 125 13.93 3.07 -5.54
N ARG A 126 13.50 4.15 -6.19
CA ARG A 126 13.28 4.20 -7.65
C ARG A 126 14.59 4.11 -8.43
N GLU A 127 15.61 4.81 -7.96
CA GLU A 127 16.94 4.78 -8.59
C GLU A 127 17.53 3.37 -8.55
N GLU A 128 17.45 2.72 -7.39
CA GLU A 128 17.93 1.34 -7.23
C GLU A 128 17.10 0.35 -8.06
N GLU A 129 15.77 0.46 -8.08
CA GLU A 129 14.91 -0.40 -8.92
C GLU A 129 15.27 -0.25 -10.42
N TYR A 130 15.57 0.97 -10.86
CA TYR A 130 16.00 1.23 -12.23
C TYR A 130 17.38 0.62 -12.53
N ILE A 131 18.34 0.71 -11.60
CA ILE A 131 19.66 0.08 -11.74
C ILE A 131 19.51 -1.44 -11.84
N GLN A 132 18.73 -2.07 -10.97
CA GLN A 132 18.53 -3.52 -10.98
C GLN A 132 17.87 -4.01 -12.26
N LYS A 133 16.85 -3.30 -12.77
CA LYS A 133 16.22 -3.61 -14.06
C LYS A 133 17.23 -3.56 -15.21
N ARG A 134 18.14 -2.58 -15.22
CA ARG A 134 19.19 -2.49 -16.25
C ARG A 134 20.19 -3.64 -16.17
N ILE A 135 20.64 -3.99 -14.97
CA ILE A 135 21.57 -5.12 -14.77
C ILE A 135 20.91 -6.43 -15.23
N GLN A 136 19.64 -6.65 -14.88
CA GLN A 136 18.89 -7.84 -15.27
C GLN A 136 18.66 -7.93 -16.78
N GLN A 137 18.42 -6.80 -17.45
CA GLN A 137 18.32 -6.77 -18.92
C GLN A 137 19.65 -7.12 -19.60
N GLN A 138 20.76 -6.58 -19.09
CA GLN A 138 22.10 -6.89 -19.60
C GLN A 138 22.48 -8.35 -19.38
N SER A 139 22.16 -8.94 -18.22
CA SER A 139 22.41 -10.36 -17.99
C SER A 139 21.58 -11.22 -18.94
N ASN A 140 20.30 -10.89 -19.14
CA ASN A 140 19.43 -11.64 -20.04
C ASN A 140 19.90 -11.58 -21.50
N SER A 141 20.41 -10.44 -21.97
CA SER A 141 20.99 -10.34 -23.32
C SER A 141 22.27 -11.17 -23.47
N LEU A 142 23.15 -11.19 -22.46
CA LEU A 142 24.38 -12.01 -22.45
C LEU A 142 24.09 -13.52 -22.47
N TYR A 143 23.04 -13.97 -21.79
CA TYR A 143 22.58 -15.36 -21.83
C TYR A 143 21.95 -15.74 -23.17
N SER A 144 21.30 -14.81 -23.86
CA SER A 144 20.79 -15.03 -25.22
C SER A 144 21.90 -15.08 -26.27
N GLU A 145 22.96 -14.27 -26.13
CA GLU A 145 24.12 -14.31 -27.03
C GLU A 145 24.96 -15.58 -26.89
N THR A 146 25.11 -16.11 -25.66
CA THR A 146 25.88 -17.34 -25.42
C THR A 146 25.19 -18.61 -25.92
N LYS A 147 23.85 -18.63 -26.00
CA LYS A 147 23.11 -19.75 -26.64
C LYS A 147 23.18 -19.76 -28.17
N ASN A 148 23.55 -18.64 -28.81
CA ASN A 148 23.67 -18.52 -30.26
C ASN A 148 25.10 -18.74 -30.79
N LYS A 149 26.10 -18.91 -29.92
CA LYS A 149 27.43 -19.40 -30.35
C LYS A 149 27.44 -20.92 -30.32
N ILE A 150 27.05 -21.49 -31.46
CA ILE A 150 27.33 -22.87 -31.84
C ILE A 150 28.82 -23.14 -31.58
N PHE A 151 29.07 -24.20 -30.81
CA PHE A 151 30.36 -24.76 -30.49
C PHE A 151 31.26 -24.78 -31.74
N PHE A 152 32.41 -24.11 -31.69
CA PHE A 152 33.45 -24.38 -32.67
C PHE A 152 33.91 -25.83 -32.47
N GLU A 153 33.58 -26.69 -33.43
CA GLU A 153 34.21 -27.99 -33.64
C GLU A 153 35.72 -27.82 -33.67
N SER A 154 36.41 -28.21 -32.59
CA SER A 154 37.83 -28.46 -32.63
C SER A 154 38.05 -29.81 -33.31
N ALA A 155 38.12 -29.82 -34.64
CA ALA A 155 38.70 -30.92 -35.39
C ALA A 155 40.20 -30.97 -35.07
N LEU A 156 40.59 -31.93 -34.23
CA LEU A 156 42.00 -32.23 -33.97
C LEU A 156 42.60 -32.82 -35.26
N PRO A 157 43.70 -32.25 -35.79
CA PRO A 157 44.41 -32.87 -36.91
C PRO A 157 45.19 -34.08 -36.40
N THR A 158 44.83 -35.27 -36.88
CA THR A 158 45.61 -36.49 -36.70
C THR A 158 46.93 -36.31 -37.47
N ALA A 159 48.05 -36.29 -36.75
CA ALA A 159 49.38 -36.33 -37.35
C ALA A 159 49.67 -37.75 -37.86
N THR A 160 50.21 -37.79 -39.08
CA THR A 160 50.77 -38.91 -39.86
C THR A 160 51.64 -39.88 -39.08
#